data_AF-A0A9Y2JZV0-F1
#
_entry.id   AF-A0A9Y2JZV0-F1
#
_cell.length_a   1.000
_cell.length_b   1.000
_cell.length_c   1.000
_cell.angle_alpha   90.00
_cell.angle_beta   90.00
_cell.angle_gamma   90.00
#
_symmetry.space_group_name_H-M   'P 1'
#
loop_
_entity.id
_entity.type
_entity.pdbx_description
1 polymer ?
#
loop_
_entity_poly.entity_id
_entity_poly.type
_entity_poly.pdbx_seq_one_letter_code
_entity_poly.pdbx_strand_id
1 'polypeptide(L)'
;MYAPSLLDPAAESLKLSDFGGATDVAREARTLLGERFSSVTFMYVLMRAFEVEYNAARDASRWHEFHGGPRALSDADLEALLAPWLER
;
A
#
# COMPACT_ATOMS: atom_id res chain seq x y z
N MET A 1 8.81 -8.66 12.25
CA MET A 1 9.09 -7.37 11.59
C MET A 1 10.21 -7.62 10.59
N TYR A 2 10.00 -7.32 9.30
CA TYR A 2 11.03 -7.52 8.27
C TYR A 2 12.06 -6.39 8.31
N ALA A 3 13.30 -6.67 7.92
CA ALA A 3 14.32 -5.64 7.73
C ALA A 3 13.96 -4.74 6.52
N PRO A 4 14.23 -3.42 6.58
CA PRO A 4 14.01 -2.49 5.47
C PRO A 4 14.60 -2.97 4.15
N SER A 5 15.81 -3.55 4.17
CA SER A 5 16.49 -4.10 2.99
C SER A 5 15.70 -5.17 2.23
N LEU A 6 14.75 -5.83 2.88
CA LEU A 6 13.87 -6.80 2.23
C LEU A 6 12.66 -6.14 1.56
N LEU A 7 12.27 -4.94 1.98
CA LEU A 7 11.05 -4.25 1.54
C LEU A 7 11.36 -3.07 0.60
N ASP A 8 12.49 -2.40 0.79
CA ASP A 8 12.94 -1.25 -0.02
C ASP A 8 12.90 -1.54 -1.53
N PRO A 9 13.35 -2.71 -2.05
CA PRO A 9 13.26 -2.98 -3.48
C PRO A 9 11.83 -2.91 -4.04
N ALA A 10 10.83 -3.37 -3.27
CA ALA A 10 9.43 -3.26 -3.68
C ALA A 10 8.97 -1.80 -3.69
N ALA A 11 9.33 -1.02 -2.67
CA ALA A 11 8.98 0.40 -2.62
C ALA A 11 9.61 1.20 -3.77
N GLU A 12 10.88 0.94 -4.10
CA GLU A 12 11.55 1.61 -5.23
C GLU A 12 10.93 1.18 -6.57
N SER A 13 10.55 -0.09 -6.76
CA SER A 13 9.81 -0.51 -7.96
C SER A 13 8.47 0.21 -8.09
N LEU A 14 7.71 0.34 -6.99
CA LEU A 14 6.43 1.05 -7.00
C LEU A 14 6.60 2.54 -7.38
N LYS A 15 7.66 3.22 -6.95
CA LYS A 15 7.90 4.63 -7.34
C LYS A 15 8.03 4.85 -8.84
N LEU A 16 8.55 3.85 -9.55
CA LEU A 16 8.92 3.93 -10.96
C LEU A 16 7.78 3.47 -11.89
N SER A 17 6.80 2.77 -11.33
CA SER A 17 5.66 2.25 -12.08
C SER A 17 4.57 3.31 -12.24
N ASP A 18 3.87 3.24 -13.36
CA ASP A 18 2.68 4.04 -13.64
C ASP A 18 1.44 3.21 -13.26
N PHE A 19 0.58 3.76 -12.41
CA PHE A 19 -0.57 3.05 -11.85
C PHE A 19 -1.86 3.80 -12.12
N GLY A 20 -2.94 3.07 -12.38
CA GLY A 20 -4.27 3.64 -12.58
C GLY A 20 -4.95 4.11 -11.28
N GLY A 21 -4.39 3.77 -10.12
CA GLY A 21 -4.95 4.11 -8.81
C GLY A 21 -4.33 3.32 -7.65
N ALA A 22 -4.86 3.56 -6.46
CA ALA A 22 -4.45 2.96 -5.20
C ALA A 22 -4.62 1.43 -5.16
N THR A 23 -5.66 0.91 -5.79
CA THR A 23 -5.92 -0.53 -5.86
C THR A 23 -4.88 -1.22 -6.73
N ASP A 24 -4.46 -0.58 -7.82
CA ASP A 24 -3.40 -1.09 -8.69
C ASP A 24 -2.05 -1.08 -7.96
N VAL A 25 -1.74 -0.01 -7.23
CA VAL A 25 -0.58 0.05 -6.31
C VAL A 25 -0.62 -1.11 -5.30
N ALA A 26 -1.78 -1.37 -4.69
CA ALA A 26 -1.93 -2.41 -3.68
C ALA A 26 -1.76 -3.82 -4.25
N ARG A 27 -2.29 -4.06 -5.46
CA ARG A 27 -2.09 -5.32 -6.20
C ARG A 27 -0.64 -5.52 -6.62
N GLU A 28 0.01 -4.47 -7.11
CA GLU A 28 1.43 -4.56 -7.47
C GLU A 28 2.32 -4.76 -6.24
N ALA A 29 2.02 -4.08 -5.14
CA ALA A 29 2.70 -4.31 -3.86
C ALA A 29 2.57 -5.77 -3.40
N ARG A 30 1.40 -6.39 -3.60
CA ARG A 30 1.18 -7.82 -3.34
C ARG A 30 2.07 -8.70 -4.22
N THR A 31 2.16 -8.40 -5.52
CA THR A 31 3.04 -9.13 -6.45
C THR A 31 4.51 -9.03 -6.04
N LEU A 32 5.00 -7.82 -5.75
CA LEU A 32 6.41 -7.56 -5.41
C LEU A 32 6.81 -8.13 -4.04
N LEU A 33 5.91 -8.07 -3.07
CA LEU A 33 6.19 -8.54 -1.71
C LEU A 33 5.97 -10.06 -1.56
N GLY A 34 5.06 -10.65 -2.34
CA GLY A 34 4.74 -12.08 -2.30
C GLY A 34 4.26 -12.50 -0.92
N GLU A 35 4.85 -13.57 -0.36
CA GLU A 35 4.52 -14.06 1.00
C GLU A 35 4.75 -13.02 2.11
N ARG A 36 5.53 -11.97 1.84
CA ARG A 36 5.79 -10.89 2.79
C ARG A 36 4.68 -9.84 2.77
N PHE A 37 3.71 -9.95 1.87
CA PHE A 37 2.60 -9.02 1.76
C PHE A 37 1.68 -9.14 2.97
N SER A 38 1.55 -8.04 3.72
CA SER A 38 0.77 -7.94 4.95
C SER A 38 0.38 -6.48 5.16
N SER A 39 -0.58 -6.21 6.05
CA SER A 39 -0.98 -4.83 6.37
C SER A 39 0.19 -3.96 6.83
N VAL A 40 1.14 -4.52 7.58
CA VAL A 40 2.33 -3.80 8.08
C VAL A 40 3.34 -3.51 6.96
N THR A 41 3.63 -4.49 6.10
CA THR A 41 4.58 -4.31 5.00
C THR A 41 3.99 -3.42 3.91
N PHE A 42 2.67 -3.47 3.70
CA PHE A 42 1.95 -2.55 2.82
C PHE A 42 2.03 -1.10 3.31
N MET A 43 1.76 -0.86 4.60
CA MET A 43 1.93 0.46 5.22
C MET A 43 3.35 1.00 5.02
N TYR A 44 4.37 0.15 5.23
CA TYR A 44 5.76 0.53 5.03
C TYR A 44 6.05 0.95 3.58
N VAL A 45 5.64 0.15 2.58
CA VAL A 45 5.93 0.49 1.18
C VAL A 45 5.18 1.74 0.72
N LEU A 46 3.96 1.99 1.20
CA LEU A 46 3.22 3.22 0.90
C LEU A 46 3.97 4.47 1.40
N MET A 47 4.40 4.45 2.66
CA MET A 47 5.18 5.54 3.25
C MET A 47 6.51 5.74 2.52
N ARG A 48 7.16 4.64 2.11
CA ARG A 48 8.47 4.69 1.48
C ARG A 48 8.43 5.09 0.01
N ALA A 49 7.41 4.65 -0.72
CA ALA A 49 7.23 4.87 -2.15
C ALA A 49 6.63 6.24 -2.47
N PHE A 50 5.51 6.56 -1.83
CA PHE A 50 4.68 7.70 -2.21
C PHE A 50 4.64 8.77 -1.13
N GLU A 51 5.52 8.67 -0.12
CA GLU A 51 5.58 9.59 1.02
C GLU A 51 4.23 9.73 1.76
N VAL A 52 3.41 8.67 1.71
CA VAL A 52 2.11 8.63 2.39
C VAL A 52 2.33 8.79 3.88
N GLU A 53 1.56 9.69 4.49
CA GLU A 53 1.67 9.93 5.92
C GLU A 53 1.25 8.71 6.75
N TYR A 54 1.85 8.56 7.93
CA TYR A 54 1.64 7.39 8.78
C TYR A 54 0.16 7.08 9.06
N ASN A 55 -0.67 8.11 9.32
CA ASN A 55 -2.09 7.90 9.60
C ASN A 55 -2.86 7.39 8.38
N ALA A 56 -2.61 7.96 7.21
CA ALA A 56 -3.21 7.49 5.96
C ALA A 56 -2.75 6.07 5.61
N ALA A 57 -1.45 5.78 5.76
CA ALA A 57 -0.91 4.44 5.53
C ALA A 57 -1.48 3.41 6.54
N ARG A 58 -1.70 3.82 7.79
CA ARG A 58 -2.35 3.01 8.83
C ARG A 58 -3.82 2.75 8.53
N ASP A 59 -4.54 3.72 7.98
CA ASP A 59 -5.93 3.51 7.56
C ASP A 59 -6.00 2.62 6.31
N ALA A 60 -5.07 2.78 5.35
CA ALA A 60 -4.92 1.90 4.19
C ALA A 60 -4.61 0.45 4.60
N SER A 61 -3.94 0.24 5.74
CA SER A 61 -3.69 -1.10 6.31
C SER A 61 -4.98 -1.86 6.68
N ARG A 62 -6.15 -1.20 6.68
CA ARG A 62 -7.46 -1.83 6.89
C ARG A 62 -8.12 -2.31 5.60
N TRP A 63 -7.43 -2.21 4.46
CA TRP A 63 -7.93 -2.70 3.18
C TRP A 63 -8.45 -4.13 3.30
N HIS A 64 -9.62 -4.37 2.69
CA HIS A 64 -10.42 -5.59 2.91
C HIS A 64 -9.68 -6.88 2.56
N GLU A 65 -8.71 -6.83 1.65
CA GLU A 65 -7.83 -7.96 1.30
C GLU A 65 -6.92 -8.43 2.46
N PHE A 66 -6.67 -7.59 3.48
CA PHE A 66 -5.96 -8.00 4.69
C PHE A 66 -6.88 -8.48 5.82
N HIS A 67 -8.04 -7.83 5.93
CA HIS A 67 -8.94 -7.96 7.08
C HIS A 67 -10.40 -7.88 6.61
N GLY A 68 -11.18 -8.93 6.87
CA GLY A 68 -12.63 -8.87 6.72
C GLY A 68 -13.32 -8.17 7.90
N GLY A 69 -14.51 -7.62 7.67
CA GLY A 69 -15.40 -7.13 8.74
C GLY A 69 -15.94 -5.71 8.52
N PRO A 70 -16.74 -5.20 9.47
CA PRO A 70 -17.50 -3.95 9.29
C PRO A 70 -16.66 -2.67 9.17
N ARG A 71 -15.35 -2.75 9.46
CA ARG A 71 -14.39 -1.63 9.37
C ARG A 71 -13.33 -1.83 8.29
N ALA A 72 -13.51 -2.84 7.45
CA ALA A 72 -12.64 -3.07 6.30
C ALA A 72 -12.77 -1.90 5.32
N LEU A 73 -11.64 -1.39 4.85
CA LEU A 73 -11.59 -0.33 3.85
C LEU A 73 -11.85 -0.97 2.48
N SER A 74 -12.86 -0.48 1.75
CA SER A 74 -13.19 -0.98 0.41
C SER A 74 -12.15 -0.52 -0.62
N ASP A 75 -12.18 -1.08 -1.84
CA ASP A 75 -11.35 -0.58 -2.95
C ASP A 75 -11.63 0.90 -3.21
N ALA A 76 -12.91 1.32 -3.26
CA ALA A 76 -13.28 2.71 -3.50
C ALA A 76 -12.81 3.66 -2.40
N ASP A 77 -12.88 3.24 -1.13
CA ASP A 77 -12.39 4.05 -0.01
C ASP A 77 -10.86 4.09 0.02
N LEU A 78 -10.18 3.03 -0.43
CA LEU A 78 -8.73 3.00 -0.58
C LEU A 78 -8.28 3.99 -1.67
N GLU A 79 -8.98 4.01 -2.81
CA GLU A 79 -8.75 5.00 -3.87
C GLU A 79 -8.89 6.42 -3.33
N ALA A 80 -10.02 6.73 -2.70
CA ALA A 80 -10.26 8.07 -2.15
C ALA A 80 -9.25 8.45 -1.06
N LEU A 81 -8.83 7.48 -0.22
CA LEU A 81 -7.86 7.70 0.83
C LEU A 81 -6.48 8.05 0.27
N LEU A 82 -6.02 7.37 -0.80
CA LEU A 82 -4.66 7.52 -1.32
C LEU A 82 -4.54 8.47 -2.52
N ALA A 83 -5.65 8.91 -3.10
CA ALA A 83 -5.69 9.88 -4.20
C ALA A 83 -4.76 11.09 -4.00
N PRO A 84 -4.70 11.75 -2.83
CA PRO A 84 -3.83 12.92 -2.64
C PRO A 84 -2.32 12.66 -2.84
N TRP A 85 -1.88 11.40 -2.78
CA TRP A 85 -0.48 10.99 -2.97
C TRP A 85 -0.22 10.33 -4.33
N LEU A 86 -1.26 9.84 -5.00
CA LEU A 86 -1.14 9.05 -6.23
C LEU A 86 -1.61 9.80 -7.49
N GLU A 87 -2.47 10.80 -7.34
CA GLU A 87 -2.80 11.72 -8.44
C GLU A 87 -1.57 12.59 -8.74
N ARG A 88 -0.83 12.22 -9.79
CA ARG A 88 0.30 12.98 -10.34
C ARG A 88 -0.11 13.76 -11.58
#